data_AF-A0A932JDM0-F1
#
_entry.id   AF-A0A932JDM0-F1
#
_cell.length_a   1.000
_cell.length_b   1.000
_cell.length_c   1.000
_cell.angle_alpha   90.00
_cell.angle_beta   90.00
_cell.angle_gamma   90.00
#
_symmetry.space_group_name_H-M   'P 1'
#
loop_
_entity.id
_entity.type
_entity.pdbx_description
1 polymer ?
#
loop_
_entity_poly.entity_id
_entity_poly.type
_entity_poly.pdbx_seq_one_letter_code
_entity_poly.pdbx_strand_id
1 'polypeptide(L)'
;MQLESLNCPNCNAPLTASAQQTLTICAYCNSNVRIARSGAAGSAASGQLTAQPASEETMAKVKQLLLDGRRAEAAHFYREQMNVTAPEAEEAVTGLYNVIVFDAIGTQPLSPVGWIFIALSILIGIGGAVLGWRLGATVSPPLGGVVALVVVAFAAFNLWVFGRGIPPSLLLAFGRPAEATVLKLSRIGERKLSKRAGPVQFVRLWLEVRPDQGTTYRVEMTRAVSAESMAKLQAGVVIAVKCDRDDPARVMPEVPVRIVSS
;
A
#
# COMPACT_ATOMS: atom_id res chain seq x y z
N MET A 1 -3.69 2.68 -19.24
CA MET A 1 -5.05 3.24 -19.42
C MET A 1 -5.49 3.78 -18.07
N GLN A 2 -5.71 5.09 -17.96
CA GLN A 2 -6.22 5.70 -16.73
C GLN A 2 -7.70 5.34 -16.63
N LEU A 3 -8.05 4.53 -15.63
CA LEU A 3 -9.44 4.37 -15.22
C LEU A 3 -9.91 5.75 -14.74
N GLU A 4 -10.99 6.27 -15.33
CA GLU A 4 -11.71 7.40 -14.74
C GLU A 4 -11.91 7.12 -13.25
N SER A 5 -11.54 8.08 -12.40
CA SER A 5 -11.65 7.91 -10.96
C SER A 5 -13.12 7.80 -10.57
N LEU A 6 -13.59 6.58 -10.36
CA LEU A 6 -14.92 6.33 -9.83
C LEU A 6 -14.94 6.79 -8.38
N ASN A 7 -15.90 7.62 -8.00
CA ASN A 7 -16.08 8.05 -6.61
C ASN A 7 -17.21 7.24 -5.97
N CYS A 8 -17.02 6.84 -4.72
CA CYS A 8 -18.03 6.14 -3.95
C CYS A 8 -19.25 7.05 -3.77
N PRO A 9 -20.47 6.62 -4.13
CA PRO A 9 -21.63 7.49 -4.01
C PRO A 9 -22.04 7.78 -2.56
N ASN A 10 -21.61 6.95 -1.59
CA ASN A 10 -21.94 7.17 -0.18
C ASN A 10 -21.03 8.21 0.49
N CYS A 11 -19.71 8.16 0.25
CA CYS A 11 -18.78 9.07 0.92
C CYS A 11 -18.06 10.02 -0.03
N ASN A 12 -18.16 9.87 -1.34
CA ASN A 12 -17.39 10.59 -2.37
C ASN A 12 -15.86 10.36 -2.26
N ALA A 13 -15.42 9.21 -1.75
CA ALA A 13 -14.01 8.84 -1.78
C ALA A 13 -13.68 8.11 -3.10
N PRO A 14 -12.47 8.27 -3.66
CA PRO A 14 -12.05 7.51 -4.82
C PRO A 14 -12.12 6.00 -4.56
N LEU A 15 -12.54 5.26 -5.58
CA LEU A 15 -12.62 3.81 -5.61
C LEU A 15 -11.51 3.25 -6.49
N THR A 16 -10.82 2.23 -5.97
CA THR A 16 -9.89 1.44 -6.74
C THR A 16 -10.64 0.23 -7.29
N ALA A 17 -11.13 0.33 -8.53
CA ALA A 17 -11.83 -0.76 -9.19
C ALA A 17 -11.17 -1.13 -10.52
N SER A 18 -11.03 -2.43 -10.81
CA SER A 18 -10.56 -2.92 -12.10
C SER A 18 -11.62 -2.68 -13.19
N ALA A 19 -11.21 -2.68 -14.45
CA ALA A 19 -12.12 -2.49 -15.59
C ALA A 19 -13.18 -3.60 -15.76
N GLN A 20 -13.03 -4.73 -15.07
CA GLN A 20 -13.96 -5.87 -15.14
C GLN A 20 -14.77 -6.05 -13.85
N GLN A 21 -14.35 -5.43 -12.74
CA GLN A 21 -15.03 -5.51 -11.45
C GLN A 21 -16.47 -5.02 -11.52
N THR A 22 -17.41 -5.85 -11.06
CA THR A 22 -18.83 -5.49 -10.87
C THR A 22 -19.15 -5.11 -9.43
N LEU A 23 -18.28 -5.51 -8.48
CA LEU A 23 -18.41 -5.22 -7.06
C LEU A 23 -17.05 -4.78 -6.49
N THR A 24 -17.05 -3.69 -5.73
CA THR A 24 -15.88 -3.22 -4.99
C THR A 24 -16.28 -2.76 -3.59
N ILE A 25 -15.34 -2.74 -2.66
CA ILE A 25 -15.55 -2.27 -1.28
C ILE A 25 -14.84 -0.93 -1.15
N CYS A 26 -15.59 0.11 -0.75
CA CYS A 26 -14.98 1.39 -0.44
C CYS A 26 -14.12 1.27 0.82
N ALA A 27 -12.82 1.48 0.69
CA ALA A 27 -11.89 1.39 1.82
C ALA A 27 -12.13 2.46 2.90
N TYR A 28 -12.92 3.51 2.62
CA TYR A 28 -13.18 4.60 3.57
C TYR A 28 -14.43 4.37 4.41
N CYS A 29 -15.61 4.32 3.77
CA CYS A 29 -16.90 4.17 4.46
C CYS A 29 -17.40 2.72 4.54
N ASN A 30 -16.60 1.75 4.08
CA ASN A 30 -16.93 0.32 4.09
C ASN A 30 -18.19 -0.05 3.31
N SER A 31 -18.68 0.83 2.43
CA SER A 31 -19.84 0.52 1.57
C SER A 31 -19.43 -0.38 0.41
N ASN A 32 -20.30 -1.34 0.11
CA ASN A 32 -20.20 -2.20 -1.06
C ASN A 32 -20.78 -1.44 -2.24
N VAL A 33 -19.98 -1.25 -3.29
CA VAL A 33 -20.37 -0.48 -4.47
C VAL A 33 -20.49 -1.44 -5.64
N ARG A 34 -21.71 -1.60 -6.14
CA ARG A 34 -21.98 -2.30 -7.40
C ARG A 34 -21.77 -1.35 -8.56
N ILE A 35 -21.01 -1.80 -9.56
CA ILE A 35 -20.63 -1.04 -10.75
C ILE A 35 -21.39 -1.65 -11.93
N ALA A 36 -22.51 -1.05 -12.31
CA ALA A 36 -23.22 -1.43 -13.53
C ALA A 36 -22.65 -0.63 -14.71
N ARG A 37 -21.92 -1.29 -15.61
CA ARG A 37 -21.37 -0.63 -16.80
C ARG A 37 -22.41 -0.68 -17.92
N SER A 38 -22.97 0.48 -18.26
CA SER A 38 -23.86 0.65 -19.40
C SER A 38 -23.04 1.19 -20.57
N GLY A 39 -22.58 0.33 -21.47
CA GLY A 39 -21.86 0.76 -22.67
C GLY A 39 -21.22 -0.38 -23.45
N ALA A 40 -21.35 -0.34 -24.78
CA ALA A 40 -20.57 -1.18 -25.68
C ALA A 40 -19.07 -0.83 -25.55
N ALA A 41 -18.20 -1.83 -25.69
CA ALA A 41 -16.76 -1.67 -25.57
C ALA A 41 -16.24 -0.51 -26.43
N GLY A 42 -15.82 0.60 -25.80
CA GLY A 42 -15.20 1.74 -26.49
C GLY A 42 -15.76 3.13 -26.19
N SER A 43 -16.93 3.26 -25.55
CA SER A 43 -17.46 4.56 -25.08
C SER A 43 -17.18 4.78 -23.60
N ALA A 44 -16.92 6.04 -23.19
CA ALA A 44 -16.74 6.43 -21.79
C ALA A 44 -17.94 5.94 -20.97
N ALA A 45 -17.73 4.83 -20.25
CA ALA A 45 -18.81 4.10 -19.61
C ALA A 45 -19.30 4.90 -18.40
N SER A 46 -20.37 5.66 -18.57
CA SER A 46 -21.14 6.21 -17.46
C SER A 46 -21.84 5.05 -16.75
N GLY A 47 -21.12 4.43 -15.82
CA GLY A 47 -21.64 3.32 -15.03
C GLY A 47 -22.54 3.82 -13.91
N GLN A 48 -23.68 3.15 -13.70
CA GLN A 48 -24.51 3.42 -12.53
C GLN A 48 -23.85 2.76 -11.31
N LEU A 49 -23.51 3.58 -10.32
CA LEU A 49 -22.94 3.14 -9.05
C LEU A 49 -24.04 3.05 -8.00
N THR A 50 -24.22 1.86 -7.41
CA THR A 50 -25.14 1.67 -6.30
C THR A 50 -24.35 1.25 -5.07
N ALA A 51 -24.40 2.04 -3.99
CA ALA A 51 -23.77 1.70 -2.72
C ALA A 51 -24.77 1.06 -1.76
N GLN A 52 -24.35 -0.02 -1.13
CA GLN A 52 -25.02 -0.63 0.00
C GLN A 52 -24.07 -0.57 1.21
N PRO A 53 -24.47 0.01 2.35
CA PRO A 53 -23.64 0.00 3.54
C PRO A 53 -23.46 -1.43 4.04
N ALA A 54 -22.22 -1.81 4.38
CA ALA A 54 -21.93 -3.04 5.11
C ALA A 54 -21.91 -2.75 6.62
N SER A 55 -22.20 -3.75 7.44
CA SER A 55 -22.08 -3.59 8.89
C SER A 55 -20.61 -3.36 9.29
N GLU A 56 -20.41 -2.46 10.25
CA GLU A 56 -19.08 -2.09 10.72
C GLU A 56 -18.33 -3.29 11.32
N GLU A 57 -19.02 -4.14 12.07
CA GLU A 57 -18.47 -5.36 12.66
C GLU A 57 -17.96 -6.35 11.60
N THR A 58 -18.77 -6.62 10.57
CA THR A 58 -18.39 -7.51 9.46
C THR A 58 -17.13 -6.98 8.78
N MET A 59 -17.09 -5.69 8.49
CA MET A 59 -15.97 -5.09 7.77
C MET A 59 -14.70 -4.96 8.61
N ALA A 60 -14.83 -4.71 9.91
CA ALA A 60 -13.71 -4.77 10.84
C ALA A 60 -13.08 -6.18 10.86
N LYS A 61 -13.91 -7.23 10.91
CA LYS A 61 -13.42 -8.61 10.88
C LYS A 61 -12.79 -8.99 9.55
N VAL A 62 -13.38 -8.59 8.42
CA VAL A 62 -12.79 -8.78 7.08
C VAL A 62 -11.42 -8.12 7.00
N LYS A 63 -11.31 -6.84 7.39
CA LYS A 63 -10.03 -6.12 7.35
C LYS A 63 -8.98 -6.75 8.26
N GLN A 64 -9.36 -7.22 9.45
CA GLN A 64 -8.45 -7.94 10.33
C GLN A 64 -7.92 -9.23 9.69
N LEU A 65 -8.80 -10.06 9.11
CA LEU A 65 -8.38 -11.27 8.39
C LEU A 65 -7.41 -10.95 7.24
N LEU A 66 -7.59 -9.82 6.55
CA LEU A 66 -6.68 -9.38 5.49
C LEU A 66 -5.31 -8.93 6.02
N LEU A 67 -5.27 -8.21 7.14
CA LEU A 67 -4.01 -7.82 7.81
C LEU A 67 -3.22 -9.04 8.31
N ASP A 68 -3.92 -10.11 8.67
CA ASP A 68 -3.35 -11.39 9.09
C ASP A 68 -2.96 -12.29 7.90
N GLY A 69 -3.19 -11.86 6.66
CA GLY A 69 -2.87 -12.63 5.45
C GLY A 69 -3.86 -13.75 5.12
N ARG A 70 -4.99 -13.85 5.85
CA ARG A 70 -6.03 -14.89 5.70
C ARG A 70 -7.07 -14.49 4.66
N ARG A 71 -6.63 -14.23 3.42
CA ARG A 71 -7.48 -13.69 2.33
C ARG A 71 -8.64 -14.63 1.95
N ALA A 72 -8.40 -15.94 1.86
CA ALA A 72 -9.44 -16.91 1.50
C ALA A 72 -10.57 -16.92 2.54
N GLU A 73 -10.23 -16.85 3.83
CA GLU A 73 -11.20 -16.80 4.93
C GLU A 73 -11.94 -15.46 4.97
N ALA A 74 -11.26 -14.35 4.67
CA ALA A 74 -11.89 -13.05 4.53
C ALA A 74 -12.95 -13.05 3.41
N ALA A 75 -12.63 -13.63 2.25
CA ALA A 75 -13.56 -13.78 1.13
C ALA A 75 -14.75 -14.67 1.49
N HIS A 76 -14.50 -15.81 2.13
CA HIS A 76 -15.56 -16.71 2.60
C HIS A 76 -16.50 -16.00 3.59
N PHE A 77 -15.94 -15.34 4.61
CA PHE A 77 -16.71 -14.61 5.62
C PHE A 77 -17.52 -13.46 5.00
N TYR A 78 -16.91 -12.67 4.11
CA TYR A 78 -17.59 -11.59 3.40
C TYR A 78 -18.74 -12.11 2.53
N ARG A 79 -18.55 -13.24 1.82
CA ARG A 79 -19.58 -13.90 1.01
C ARG A 79 -20.82 -14.24 1.83
N GLU A 80 -20.62 -14.89 2.99
CA GLU A 80 -21.70 -15.31 3.87
C GLU A 80 -22.48 -14.11 4.43
N GLN A 81 -21.76 -13.06 4.85
CA GLN A 81 -22.39 -11.88 5.47
C GLN A 81 -23.11 -10.99 4.47
N MET A 82 -22.61 -10.88 3.23
CA MET A 82 -23.17 -9.98 2.22
C MET A 82 -24.08 -10.68 1.21
N ASN A 83 -24.24 -12.01 1.30
CA ASN A 83 -25.02 -12.82 0.37
C ASN A 83 -24.67 -12.54 -1.10
N VAL A 84 -23.36 -12.49 -1.40
CA VAL A 84 -22.82 -12.30 -2.75
C VAL A 84 -22.29 -13.62 -3.31
N THR A 85 -22.03 -13.68 -4.62
CA THR A 85 -21.43 -14.88 -5.20
C THR A 85 -19.97 -15.03 -4.77
N ALA A 86 -19.45 -16.26 -4.78
CA ALA A 86 -18.05 -16.53 -4.46
C ALA A 86 -17.04 -15.71 -5.31
N PRO A 87 -17.15 -15.62 -6.65
CA PRO A 87 -16.22 -14.82 -7.45
C PRO A 87 -16.31 -13.32 -7.13
N GLU A 88 -17.52 -12.77 -6.92
CA GLU A 88 -17.67 -11.37 -6.51
C GLU A 88 -17.01 -11.09 -5.15
N ALA A 89 -17.18 -12.00 -4.19
CA ALA A 89 -16.56 -11.86 -2.87
C ALA A 89 -15.03 -11.88 -2.95
N GLU A 90 -14.47 -12.85 -3.69
CA GLU A 90 -13.04 -12.95 -3.87
C GLU A 90 -12.48 -11.69 -4.53
N GLU A 91 -13.10 -11.23 -5.61
CA GLU A 91 -12.64 -10.06 -6.36
C GLU A 91 -12.71 -8.77 -5.51
N ALA A 92 -13.82 -8.55 -4.81
CA ALA A 92 -14.02 -7.39 -3.94
C ALA A 92 -12.99 -7.38 -2.78
N VAL A 93 -12.79 -8.53 -2.13
CA VAL A 93 -11.81 -8.69 -1.05
C VAL A 93 -10.37 -8.56 -1.57
N THR A 94 -10.10 -8.99 -2.80
CA THR A 94 -8.78 -8.84 -3.44
C THR A 94 -8.47 -7.37 -3.73
N GLY A 95 -9.44 -6.61 -4.23
CA GLY A 95 -9.29 -5.16 -4.43
C GLY A 95 -8.98 -4.46 -3.10
N LEU A 96 -9.72 -4.80 -2.05
CA LEU A 96 -9.47 -4.27 -0.71
C LEU A 96 -8.11 -4.73 -0.14
N TYR A 97 -7.71 -5.98 -0.37
CA TYR A 97 -6.41 -6.51 0.05
C TYR A 97 -5.25 -5.76 -0.63
N ASN A 98 -5.36 -5.47 -1.93
CA ASN A 98 -4.31 -4.76 -2.65
C ASN A 98 -4.10 -3.34 -2.10
N VAL A 99 -5.20 -2.65 -1.84
CA VAL A 99 -5.20 -1.36 -1.16
C VAL A 99 -4.58 -1.42 0.24
N ILE A 100 -4.93 -2.45 1.02
CA ILE A 100 -4.53 -2.51 2.43
C ILE A 100 -3.08 -2.97 2.54
N VAL A 101 -2.74 -4.11 1.95
CA VAL A 101 -1.50 -4.82 2.23
C VAL A 101 -0.38 -4.38 1.31
N PHE A 102 -0.62 -4.32 -0.01
CA PHE A 102 0.43 -3.94 -0.94
C PHE A 102 0.84 -2.48 -0.75
N ASP A 103 -0.12 -1.56 -0.61
CA ASP A 103 0.22 -0.15 -0.37
C ASP A 103 0.83 0.04 1.03
N ALA A 104 0.29 -0.59 2.07
CA ALA A 104 0.84 -0.39 3.42
C ALA A 104 2.25 -0.93 3.58
N ILE A 105 2.57 -2.11 3.02
CA ILE A 105 3.88 -2.74 3.16
C ILE A 105 4.89 -2.11 2.20
N GLY A 106 4.50 -1.88 0.94
CA GLY A 106 5.39 -1.36 -0.09
C GLY A 106 5.86 0.07 0.16
N THR A 107 5.13 0.82 0.98
CA THR A 107 5.43 2.23 1.27
C THR A 107 6.11 2.46 2.62
N GLN A 108 6.45 1.40 3.37
CA GLN A 108 7.15 1.59 4.63
C GLN A 108 8.62 2.01 4.37
N PRO A 109 9.13 3.04 5.05
CA PRO A 109 10.54 3.33 5.02
C PRO A 109 11.32 2.17 5.64
N LEU A 110 12.51 1.93 5.12
CA LEU A 110 13.42 0.91 5.62
C LEU A 110 13.85 1.28 7.04
N SER A 111 13.72 0.32 7.94
CA SER A 111 14.38 0.40 9.24
C SER A 111 15.91 0.36 9.06
N PRO A 112 16.69 0.78 10.07
CA PRO A 112 18.15 0.65 10.03
C PRO A 112 18.62 -0.79 9.76
N VAL A 113 17.90 -1.79 10.30
CA VAL A 113 18.16 -3.21 10.03
C VAL A 113 17.91 -3.55 8.55
N GLY A 114 16.85 -2.97 7.94
CA GLY A 114 16.57 -3.13 6.52
C GLY A 114 17.70 -2.58 5.64
N TRP A 115 18.26 -1.41 5.98
CA TRP A 115 19.42 -0.85 5.28
C TRP A 115 20.66 -1.75 5.38
N ILE A 116 20.94 -2.30 6.57
CA ILE A 116 22.04 -3.25 6.77
C ILE A 116 21.82 -4.50 5.90
N PHE A 117 20.59 -5.02 5.84
CA PHE A 117 20.27 -6.21 5.04
C PHE A 117 20.45 -5.97 3.53
N ILE A 118 20.08 -4.78 3.03
CA ILE A 118 20.30 -4.40 1.64
C ILE A 118 21.80 -4.31 1.35
N ALA A 119 22.57 -3.62 2.19
CA ALA A 119 24.02 -3.52 2.04
C ALA A 119 24.68 -4.91 2.04
N LEU A 120 24.29 -5.78 2.97
CA LEU A 120 24.78 -7.15 3.04
C LEU A 120 24.42 -7.97 1.79
N SER A 121 23.20 -7.81 1.27
CA SER A 121 22.75 -8.49 0.04
C SER A 121 23.61 -8.08 -1.16
N ILE A 122 23.96 -6.79 -1.28
CA ILE A 122 24.86 -6.29 -2.33
C ILE A 122 26.26 -6.90 -2.17
N LEU A 123 26.80 -6.90 -0.95
CA LEU A 123 28.12 -7.48 -0.66
C LEU A 123 28.17 -8.99 -0.95
N ILE A 124 27.13 -9.74 -0.60
CA ILE A 124 26.99 -11.16 -0.92
C ILE A 124 26.94 -11.37 -2.44
N GLY A 125 26.17 -10.57 -3.17
CA GLY A 125 26.10 -10.65 -4.63
C GLY A 125 27.46 -10.43 -5.30
N ILE A 126 28.17 -9.36 -4.91
CA ILE A 126 29.51 -9.04 -5.43
C ILE A 126 30.51 -10.14 -5.05
N GLY A 127 30.54 -10.52 -3.77
CA GLY A 127 31.45 -11.55 -3.26
C GLY A 127 31.22 -12.92 -3.91
N GLY A 128 29.96 -13.30 -4.12
CA GLY A 128 29.57 -14.53 -4.80
C GLY A 128 29.98 -14.55 -6.27
N ALA A 129 29.83 -13.42 -6.98
CA ALA A 129 30.31 -13.29 -8.36
C ALA A 129 31.84 -13.45 -8.44
N VAL A 130 32.58 -12.78 -7.56
CA VAL A 130 34.05 -12.88 -7.49
C VAL A 130 34.50 -14.30 -7.13
N LEU A 131 33.87 -14.93 -6.14
CA LEU A 131 34.18 -16.29 -5.73
C LEU A 131 33.88 -17.30 -6.86
N GLY A 132 32.72 -17.18 -7.51
CA GLY A 132 32.35 -18.04 -8.62
C GLY A 132 33.31 -17.88 -9.81
N TRP A 133 33.73 -16.65 -10.13
CA TRP A 133 34.79 -16.41 -11.12
C TRP A 133 36.09 -17.12 -10.75
N ARG A 134 36.54 -16.99 -9.48
CA ARG A 134 37.77 -17.64 -9.00
C ARG A 134 37.68 -19.17 -9.08
N LEU A 135 36.57 -19.77 -8.64
CA LEU A 135 36.33 -21.21 -8.73
C LEU A 135 36.27 -21.69 -10.18
N GLY A 136 35.70 -20.89 -11.08
CA GLY A 136 35.68 -21.16 -12.51
C GLY A 136 37.07 -21.22 -13.13
N ALA A 137 37.98 -20.36 -12.66
CA ALA A 137 39.36 -20.31 -13.11
C ALA A 137 40.24 -21.43 -12.52
N THR A 138 39.96 -21.90 -11.30
CA THR A 138 40.85 -22.86 -10.60
C THR A 138 40.36 -24.31 -10.58
N VAL A 139 39.04 -24.55 -10.55
CA VAL A 139 38.47 -25.89 -10.36
C VAL A 139 37.78 -26.38 -11.64
N SER A 140 36.69 -25.72 -12.03
CA SER A 140 36.02 -25.99 -13.29
C SER A 140 35.12 -24.81 -13.71
N PRO A 141 35.18 -24.37 -14.97
CA PRO A 141 34.33 -23.28 -15.47
C PRO A 141 32.82 -23.47 -15.20
N PRO A 142 32.20 -24.65 -15.42
CA PRO A 142 30.76 -24.79 -15.20
C PRO A 142 30.36 -24.65 -13.72
N LEU A 143 31.17 -25.19 -12.80
CA LEU A 143 30.89 -25.07 -11.36
C LEU A 143 30.97 -23.62 -10.89
N GLY A 144 32.02 -22.89 -11.31
CA GLY A 144 32.17 -21.47 -10.99
C GLY A 144 31.01 -20.62 -11.50
N GLY A 145 30.55 -20.89 -12.73
CA GLY A 145 29.39 -20.24 -13.33
C GLY A 145 28.10 -20.48 -12.54
N VAL A 146 27.81 -21.72 -12.15
CA VAL A 146 26.60 -22.05 -11.37
C VAL A 146 26.61 -21.38 -10.00
N VAL A 147 27.74 -21.41 -9.29
CA VAL A 147 27.85 -20.75 -7.97
C VAL A 147 27.64 -19.24 -8.09
N ALA A 148 28.28 -18.59 -9.06
CA ALA A 148 28.09 -17.16 -9.31
C ALA A 148 26.62 -16.84 -9.60
N LEU A 149 25.98 -17.60 -10.50
CA LEU A 149 24.59 -17.40 -10.89
C LEU A 149 23.64 -17.53 -9.69
N VAL A 150 23.76 -18.58 -8.89
CA VAL A 150 22.88 -18.83 -7.75
C VAL A 150 22.99 -17.72 -6.71
N VAL A 151 24.21 -17.32 -6.36
CA VAL A 151 24.43 -16.28 -5.34
C VAL A 151 23.95 -14.91 -5.83
N VAL A 152 24.24 -14.55 -7.10
CA VAL A 152 23.78 -13.29 -7.68
C VAL A 152 22.26 -13.28 -7.81
N ALA A 153 21.63 -14.38 -8.24
CA ALA A 153 20.17 -14.49 -8.33
C ALA A 153 19.51 -14.36 -6.96
N PHE A 154 20.08 -14.99 -5.92
CA PHE A 154 19.61 -14.83 -4.55
C PHE A 154 19.73 -13.38 -4.06
N ALA A 155 20.88 -12.74 -4.28
CA ALA A 155 21.08 -11.33 -3.92
C ALA A 155 20.11 -10.41 -4.66
N ALA A 156 19.92 -10.61 -5.98
CA ALA A 156 18.98 -9.86 -6.80
C ALA A 156 17.53 -10.05 -6.33
N PHE A 157 17.13 -11.27 -5.97
CA PHE A 157 15.81 -11.54 -5.40
C PHE A 157 15.59 -10.80 -4.08
N ASN A 158 16.56 -10.84 -3.17
CA ASN A 158 16.50 -10.08 -1.91
C ASN A 158 16.42 -8.57 -2.17
N LEU A 159 17.22 -8.04 -3.09
CA LEU A 159 17.17 -6.63 -3.46
C LEU A 159 15.83 -6.24 -4.11
N TRP A 160 15.22 -7.14 -4.89
CA TRP A 160 13.89 -6.90 -5.45
C TRP A 160 12.80 -6.88 -4.37
N VAL A 161 12.86 -7.78 -3.39
CA VAL A 161 11.90 -7.85 -2.28
C VAL A 161 12.06 -6.65 -1.33
N PHE A 162 13.27 -6.40 -0.83
CA PHE A 162 13.53 -5.37 0.19
C PHE A 162 13.81 -3.98 -0.40
N GLY A 163 14.28 -3.91 -1.64
CA GLY A 163 14.57 -2.63 -2.32
C GLY A 163 13.32 -1.79 -2.59
N ARG A 164 12.12 -2.39 -2.49
CA ARG A 164 10.84 -1.64 -2.56
C ARG A 164 10.72 -0.55 -1.50
N GLY A 165 11.37 -0.70 -0.35
CA GLY A 165 11.40 0.32 0.70
C GLY A 165 12.40 1.47 0.47
N ILE A 166 13.28 1.37 -0.54
CA ILE A 166 14.28 2.42 -0.83
C ILE A 166 13.61 3.74 -1.23
N PRO A 167 12.69 3.80 -2.22
CA PRO A 167 12.10 5.08 -2.62
C PRO A 167 11.35 5.80 -1.48
N PRO A 168 10.50 5.13 -0.68
CA PRO A 168 9.90 5.74 0.51
C PRO A 168 10.93 6.29 1.52
N SER A 169 12.05 5.60 1.71
CA SER A 169 13.11 6.03 2.62
C SER A 169 13.86 7.26 2.12
N LEU A 170 14.19 7.27 0.81
CA LEU A 170 14.82 8.42 0.17
C LEU A 170 13.88 9.63 0.15
N LEU A 171 12.59 9.41 -0.10
CA LEU A 171 11.58 10.46 -0.03
C LEU A 171 11.48 11.06 1.38
N LEU A 172 11.54 10.25 2.43
CA LEU A 172 11.53 10.77 3.80
C LEU A 172 12.78 11.60 4.12
N ALA A 173 13.95 11.18 3.62
CA ALA A 173 15.22 11.84 3.88
C ALA A 173 15.43 13.13 3.05
N PHE A 174 15.04 13.11 1.77
CA PHE A 174 15.37 14.13 0.78
C PHE A 174 14.16 14.82 0.14
N GLY A 175 12.95 14.37 0.46
CA GLY A 175 11.72 14.96 -0.08
C GLY A 175 11.56 16.43 0.31
N ARG A 176 10.84 17.17 -0.53
CA ARG A 176 10.52 18.56 -0.23
C ARG A 176 9.47 18.63 0.87
N PRO A 177 9.66 19.45 1.92
CA PRO A 177 8.62 19.67 2.90
C PRO A 177 7.38 20.27 2.22
N ALA A 178 6.21 19.84 2.68
CA ALA A 178 4.92 20.39 2.30
C ALA A 178 3.91 20.15 3.43
N GLU A 179 2.77 20.81 3.33
CA GLU A 179 1.65 20.61 4.25
C GLU A 179 0.55 19.80 3.56
N ALA A 180 -0.12 18.93 4.33
CA ALA A 180 -1.25 18.17 3.82
C ALA A 180 -2.43 18.21 4.78
N THR A 181 -3.60 18.58 4.27
CA THR A 181 -4.86 18.51 5.03
C THR A 181 -5.44 17.12 4.91
N VAL A 182 -5.76 16.48 6.04
CA VAL A 182 -6.43 15.17 6.05
C VAL A 182 -7.89 15.35 5.66
N LEU A 183 -8.26 15.04 4.42
CA LEU A 183 -9.66 15.13 3.97
C LEU A 183 -10.51 14.01 4.57
N LYS A 184 -9.99 12.78 4.56
CA LYS A 184 -10.64 11.60 5.14
C LYS A 184 -9.62 10.66 5.75
N LEU A 185 -10.05 9.99 6.79
CA LEU A 185 -9.30 8.96 7.48
C LEU A 185 -10.19 7.73 7.63
N SER A 186 -9.65 6.55 7.30
CA SER A 186 -10.30 5.28 7.60
C SER A 186 -9.35 4.34 8.32
N ARG A 187 -9.85 3.77 9.41
CA ARG A 187 -9.12 2.75 10.17
C ARG A 187 -9.28 1.42 9.46
N ILE A 188 -8.16 0.78 9.21
CA ILE A 188 -8.13 -0.55 8.59
C ILE A 188 -8.13 -1.61 9.70
N GLY A 189 -7.22 -1.48 10.66
CA GLY A 189 -7.12 -2.40 11.80
C GLY A 189 -5.81 -2.19 12.54
N GLU A 190 -5.52 -3.04 13.53
CA GLU A 190 -4.27 -2.99 14.27
C GLU A 190 -3.46 -4.27 14.10
N ARG A 191 -2.13 -4.14 14.20
CA ARG A 191 -1.23 -5.29 14.29
C ARG A 191 -0.10 -4.98 15.24
N LYS A 192 0.36 -5.99 15.97
CA LYS A 192 1.62 -5.92 16.70
C LYS A 192 2.75 -6.34 15.76
N LEU A 193 3.57 -5.39 15.32
CA LEU A 193 4.70 -5.66 14.41
C LEU A 193 5.87 -6.37 15.10
N SER A 194 6.06 -6.15 16.40
CA SER A 194 7.14 -6.75 17.17
C SER A 194 6.73 -6.85 18.64
N LYS A 195 7.31 -7.81 19.38
CA LYS A 195 7.09 -7.94 20.83
C LYS A 195 7.51 -6.69 21.61
N ARG A 196 8.45 -5.89 21.07
CA ARG A 196 8.96 -4.66 21.71
C ARG A 196 8.26 -3.39 21.25
N ALA A 197 7.61 -3.42 20.09
CA ALA A 197 6.88 -2.26 19.57
C ALA A 197 5.43 -2.32 20.04
N GLY A 198 4.85 -1.17 20.38
CA GLY A 198 3.42 -1.07 20.65
C GLY A 198 2.57 -1.48 19.44
N PRO A 199 1.24 -1.64 19.62
CA PRO A 199 0.34 -1.86 18.50
C PRO A 199 0.44 -0.71 17.50
N VAL A 200 0.53 -1.05 16.21
CA VAL A 200 0.44 -0.07 15.12
C VAL A 200 -0.95 -0.18 14.48
N GLN A 201 -1.53 0.96 14.18
CA GLN A 201 -2.81 1.08 13.50
C GLN A 201 -2.53 1.31 12.02
N PHE A 202 -3.12 0.49 11.15
CA PHE A 202 -3.10 0.72 9.72
C PHE A 202 -4.26 1.64 9.37
N VAL A 203 -3.97 2.76 8.72
CA VAL A 203 -4.96 3.74 8.30
C VAL A 203 -4.81 4.07 6.83
N ARG A 204 -5.95 4.31 6.16
CA ARG A 204 -5.99 4.91 4.83
C ARG A 204 -6.31 6.40 4.97
N LEU A 205 -5.49 7.24 4.36
CA LEU A 205 -5.59 8.68 4.38
C LEU A 205 -5.90 9.19 2.97
N TRP A 206 -6.88 10.07 2.87
CA TRP A 206 -7.09 10.90 1.70
C TRP A 206 -6.61 12.31 2.03
N LEU A 207 -5.55 12.76 1.39
CA LEU A 207 -4.86 14.01 1.72
C LEU A 207 -5.03 15.03 0.60
N GLU A 208 -5.20 16.29 0.97
CA GLU A 208 -5.01 17.44 0.08
C GLU A 208 -3.65 18.06 0.39
N VAL A 209 -2.72 17.96 -0.55
CA VAL A 209 -1.32 18.35 -0.38
C VAL A 209 -1.10 19.72 -1.01
N ARG A 210 -0.51 20.62 -0.23
CA ARG A 210 -0.19 22.00 -0.60
C ARG A 210 1.34 22.18 -0.55
N PRO A 211 2.04 21.93 -1.68
CA PRO A 211 3.47 22.22 -1.75
C PRO A 211 3.71 23.73 -1.72
N ASP A 212 4.84 24.17 -1.13
CA ASP A 212 5.21 25.60 -1.04
C ASP A 212 5.23 26.31 -2.41
N GLN A 213 5.55 25.56 -3.46
CA GLN A 213 5.60 26.03 -4.84
C GLN A 213 4.93 25.01 -5.75
N GLY A 214 3.60 25.09 -5.89
CA GLY A 214 2.87 24.24 -6.81
C GLY A 214 1.36 24.35 -6.70
N THR A 215 0.66 23.60 -7.54
CA THR A 215 -0.78 23.45 -7.45
C THR A 215 -1.12 22.44 -6.37
N THR A 216 -2.20 22.71 -5.63
CA THR A 216 -2.76 21.75 -4.69
C THR A 216 -3.21 20.49 -5.42
N TYR A 217 -2.91 19.32 -4.87
CA TYR A 217 -3.36 18.04 -5.43
C TYR A 217 -3.82 17.09 -4.34
N ARG A 218 -4.56 16.05 -4.73
CA ARG A 218 -5.07 15.03 -3.79
C ARG A 218 -4.34 13.72 -3.99
N VAL A 219 -3.99 13.09 -2.88
CA VAL A 219 -3.29 11.80 -2.87
C VAL A 219 -3.94 10.87 -1.86
N GLU A 220 -3.96 9.59 -2.20
CA GLU A 220 -4.37 8.52 -1.30
C GLU A 220 -3.15 7.75 -0.83
N MET A 221 -3.14 7.38 0.45
CA MET A 221 -2.07 6.53 0.96
C MET A 221 -2.55 5.67 2.12
N THR A 222 -1.96 4.49 2.24
CA THR A 222 -2.12 3.63 3.40
C THR A 222 -0.84 3.67 4.25
N ARG A 223 -0.96 3.89 5.55
CA ARG A 223 0.19 4.00 6.48
C ARG A 223 -0.05 3.26 7.78
N ALA A 224 1.03 2.69 8.32
CA ALA A 224 1.08 2.24 9.70
C ALA A 224 1.42 3.43 10.59
N VAL A 225 0.60 3.68 11.59
CA VAL A 225 0.70 4.83 12.49
C VAL A 225 0.71 4.32 13.93
N SER A 226 1.54 4.92 14.79
CA SER A 226 1.54 4.57 16.22
C SER A 226 0.20 4.94 16.87
N ALA A 227 -0.20 4.24 17.93
CA ALA A 227 -1.40 4.59 18.68
C ALA A 227 -1.43 6.06 19.15
N GLU A 228 -0.28 6.62 19.53
CA GLU A 228 -0.15 8.02 19.92
C GLU A 228 -0.42 8.99 18.75
N SER A 229 0.18 8.72 17.58
CA SER A 229 -0.07 9.54 16.38
C SER A 229 -1.51 9.38 15.88
N MET A 230 -2.12 8.22 16.10
CA MET A 230 -3.52 7.97 15.74
C MET A 230 -4.50 8.83 16.54
N ALA A 231 -4.23 9.07 17.83
CA ALA A 231 -5.07 9.94 18.67
C ALA A 231 -5.09 11.40 18.16
N LYS A 232 -4.00 11.80 17.48
CA LYS A 232 -3.78 13.14 16.91
C LYS A 232 -4.37 13.30 15.51
N LEU A 233 -4.54 12.20 14.77
CA LEU A 233 -5.03 12.21 13.39
C LEU A 233 -6.56 12.26 13.33
N GLN A 234 -7.09 13.35 12.78
CA GLN A 234 -8.51 13.54 12.50
C GLN A 234 -8.69 14.21 11.13
N ALA A 235 -9.89 14.12 10.55
CA ALA A 235 -10.19 14.87 9.33
C ALA A 235 -10.14 16.38 9.62
N GLY A 236 -9.62 17.16 8.67
CA GLY A 236 -9.40 18.60 8.79
C GLY A 236 -8.00 18.99 9.30
N VAL A 237 -7.31 18.10 10.01
CA VAL A 237 -5.98 18.37 10.56
C VAL A 237 -4.94 18.53 9.46
N VAL A 238 -4.03 19.49 9.61
CA VAL A 238 -2.89 19.70 8.72
C VAL A 238 -1.67 19.00 9.28
N ILE A 239 -1.08 18.10 8.49
CA ILE A 239 0.11 17.33 8.85
C ILE A 239 1.30 17.71 7.97
N ALA A 240 2.51 17.61 8.53
CA ALA A 240 3.74 17.79 7.77
C ALA A 240 4.01 16.54 6.91
N VAL A 241 4.28 16.76 5.62
CA VAL A 241 4.60 15.69 4.67
C VAL A 241 5.86 16.03 3.87
N LYS A 242 6.45 15.00 3.26
CA LYS A 242 7.51 15.06 2.27
C LYS A 242 6.97 14.63 0.92
N CYS A 243 7.19 15.43 -0.11
CA CYS A 243 6.73 15.19 -1.47
C CYS A 243 7.90 14.97 -2.42
N ASP A 244 7.71 14.06 -3.37
CA ASP A 244 8.63 13.88 -4.50
C ASP A 244 8.40 15.04 -5.49
N ARG A 245 9.48 15.56 -6.08
CA ARG A 245 9.39 16.65 -7.06
C ARG A 245 8.83 16.15 -8.38
N ASP A 246 9.18 14.93 -8.75
CA ASP A 246 8.93 14.41 -10.09
C ASP A 246 7.65 13.56 -10.15
N ASP A 247 7.15 13.11 -9.00
CA ASP A 247 5.94 12.27 -8.89
C ASP A 247 5.02 12.76 -7.75
N PRO A 248 3.98 13.55 -8.04
CA PRO A 248 3.09 14.09 -7.01
C PRO A 248 2.29 13.00 -6.28
N ALA A 249 2.18 11.78 -6.82
CA ALA A 249 1.55 10.67 -6.10
C ALA A 249 2.41 10.15 -4.93
N ARG A 250 3.70 10.50 -4.90
CA ARG A 250 4.63 10.09 -3.84
C ARG A 250 4.69 11.13 -2.74
N VAL A 251 3.87 10.88 -1.72
CA VAL A 251 3.82 11.70 -0.51
C VAL A 251 4.03 10.83 0.72
N MET A 252 4.83 11.31 1.66
CA MET A 252 5.16 10.61 2.90
C MET A 252 4.93 11.53 4.11
N PRO A 253 4.08 11.16 5.07
CA PRO A 253 4.00 11.89 6.34
C PRO A 253 5.35 11.83 7.06
N GLU A 254 5.73 12.92 7.73
CA GLU A 254 6.87 12.86 8.65
C GLU A 254 6.60 11.83 9.76
N VAL A 255 7.65 11.15 10.23
CA VAL A 255 7.57 10.11 11.27
C VAL A 255 8.39 10.56 12.48
N PRO A 256 7.79 10.79 13.66
CA PRO A 256 6.36 10.68 13.96
C PRO A 256 5.50 11.74 13.27
N VAL A 257 4.19 11.48 13.14
CA VAL A 257 3.27 12.40 12.47
C VAL A 257 3.23 13.73 13.24
N ARG A 258 3.71 14.80 12.60
CA ARG A 258 3.71 16.15 13.15
C ARG A 258 2.49 16.92 12.67
N ILE A 259 1.64 17.34 13.60
CA ILE A 259 0.55 18.28 13.32
C ILE A 259 1.14 19.69 13.17
N VAL A 260 0.78 20.38 12.10
CA VAL A 260 1.15 21.78 11.87
C VAL A 260 0.05 22.70 12.38
N SER A 261 -1.21 22.37 12.08
CA SER A 261 -2.41 23.07 12.56
C SER A 261 -3.60 22.11 12.69
N SER A 262 -4.50 22.41 13.63
CA SER A 262 -5.71 21.64 13.97
C SER A 262 -6.97 22.46 13.75
#